data_AF-A0A2N5YLJ9-F1
#
_entry.id   AF-A0A2N5YLJ9-F1
#
_cell.length_a   1.000
_cell.length_b   1.000
_cell.length_c   1.000
_cell.angle_alpha   90.00
_cell.angle_beta   90.00
_cell.angle_gamma   90.00
#
_symmetry.space_group_name_H-M   'P 1'
#
loop_
_entity.id
_entity.type
_entity.pdbx_description
1 polymer ?
#
loop_
_entity_poly.entity_id
_entity_poly.type
_entity_poly.pdbx_seq_one_letter_code
_entity_poly.pdbx_strand_id
1 'polypeptide(L)' 'MTQLVYTIESETSLTTIMKSLLSYMKGLVYDKITVMEQGKQRIVLQKEKNGYKLFGCVFTPEMIKKRYS' A
#
# COMPACT_ATOMS: atom_id res chain seq x y z
N MET A 1 -11.58 -8.97 7.04
CA MET A 1 -10.32 -8.20 6.97
C MET A 1 -9.65 -8.60 5.66
N THR A 2 -9.66 -7.73 4.66
CA THR A 2 -9.18 -8.06 3.31
C THR A 2 -7.74 -7.60 3.17
N GLN A 3 -6.81 -8.55 2.97
CA GLN A 3 -5.38 -8.27 2.85
C GLN A 3 -4.91 -8.54 1.42
N LEU A 4 -4.13 -7.61 0.86
CA LEU A 4 -3.37 -7.83 -0.36
C LEU A 4 -1.91 -8.15 -0.02
N VAL A 5 -1.37 -9.20 -0.63
CA VAL A 5 0.05 -9.54 -0.56
C VAL A 5 0.65 -9.36 -1.95
N TYR A 6 1.66 -8.49 -2.04
CA TYR A 6 2.34 -8.15 -3.28
C TYR A 6 3.79 -8.64 -3.20
N THR A 7 4.16 -9.63 -4.01
CA THR A 7 5.51 -10.19 -4.02
C THR A 7 6.33 -9.49 -5.11
N ILE A 8 7.50 -8.99 -4.74
CA ILE A 8 8.48 -8.43 -5.68
C ILE A 8 9.81 -9.16 -5.56
N GLU A 9 10.39 -9.47 -6.71
CA GLU A 9 11.66 -10.19 -6.82
C GLU A 9 12.87 -9.23 -6.87
N SER A 10 12.63 -7.94 -7.09
CA SER A 10 13.65 -6.89 -7.20
C SER A 10 13.35 -5.71 -6.27
N GLU A 11 14.40 -5.05 -5.77
CA GLU A 11 14.29 -3.88 -4.88
C GLU A 11 13.52 -2.77 -5.61
N THR A 12 12.24 -2.62 -5.24
CA THR A 12 11.33 -1.74 -5.95
C THR A 12 10.96 -0.59 -5.03
N SER A 13 11.19 0.64 -5.48
CA SER A 13 10.85 1.82 -4.69
C SER A 13 9.38 1.79 -4.29
N LEU A 14 9.08 2.09 -3.03
CA LEU A 14 7.74 1.98 -2.47
C LEU A 14 6.71 2.88 -3.19
N THR A 15 7.18 3.98 -3.78
CA THR A 15 6.40 4.84 -4.68
C THR A 15 5.92 4.09 -5.93
N THR A 16 6.79 3.29 -6.55
CA THR A 16 6.45 2.47 -7.72
C THR A 16 5.44 1.40 -7.37
N ILE A 17 5.62 0.76 -6.21
CA ILE A 17 4.65 -0.22 -5.68
C ILE A 17 3.31 0.45 -5.47
N MET A 18 3.26 1.60 -4.78
CA MET A 18 2.01 2.34 -4.54
C MET A 18 1.31 2.77 -5.84
N LYS A 19 2.07 3.25 -6.85
CA LYS A 19 1.52 3.61 -8.16
C LYS A 19 0.92 2.41 -8.88
N SER A 20 1.65 1.28 -8.91
CA SER A 20 1.18 0.04 -9.53
C SER A 20 -0.09 -0.46 -8.83
N LEU A 21 -0.05 -0.53 -7.50
CA LEU A 21 -1.17 -0.95 -6.67
C LEU A 21 -2.40 -0.07 -6.86
N LEU A 22 -2.26 1.25 -6.88
CA LEU A 22 -3.39 2.17 -7.10
C LEU A 22 -3.88 2.18 -8.55
N SER A 23 -3.04 1.83 -9.52
CA SER A 23 -3.48 1.62 -10.90
C SER A 23 -4.30 0.35 -11.05
N TYR A 24 -3.89 -0.73 -10.38
CA TYR A 24 -4.60 -2.00 -10.37
C TYR A 24 -5.89 -1.97 -9.54
N MET A 25 -5.91 -1.18 -8.47
CA MET A 25 -7.06 -1.05 -7.61
C MET A 25 -7.89 0.19 -7.98
N LYS A 26 -9.15 0.00 -8.37
CA LYS A 26 -10.13 1.10 -8.50
C LYS A 26 -10.52 1.72 -7.12
N GLY A 27 -9.57 1.93 -6.22
CA GLY A 27 -9.76 2.45 -4.86
C GLY A 27 -8.95 1.69 -3.80
N LEU A 28 -8.78 2.28 -2.62
CA LEU A 28 -8.20 1.58 -1.46
C LEU A 28 -9.25 0.65 -0.85
N VAL A 29 -9.34 -0.58 -1.38
CA VAL A 29 -10.34 -1.59 -0.99
C VAL A 29 -9.81 -2.53 0.11
N TYR A 30 -8.49 -2.68 0.22
CA TYR A 30 -7.86 -3.58 1.18
C TYR A 30 -7.66 -2.91 2.53
N ASP A 31 -7.94 -3.64 3.61
CA ASP A 31 -7.63 -3.21 4.98
C ASP A 31 -6.11 -3.25 5.25
N LYS A 32 -5.36 -4.08 4.53
CA LYS A 32 -3.91 -4.19 4.71
C LYS A 32 -3.23 -4.57 3.39
N ILE A 33 -2.12 -3.91 3.09
CA ILE A 33 -1.26 -4.23 1.96
C ILE A 33 0.12 -4.55 2.51
N THR A 34 0.59 -5.73 2.12
CA THR A 34 1.88 -6.26 2.54
C THR A 34 2.72 -6.57 1.31
N VAL A 35 3.95 -6.11 1.31
CA VAL A 35 4.93 -6.38 0.27
C VAL A 35 5.89 -7.45 0.76
N MET A 36 6.16 -8.47 -0.05
CA MET A 36 7.23 -9.43 0.18
C MET A 36 8.38 -9.12 -0.78
N GLU A 37 9.54 -8.76 -0.24
CA GLU A 37 10.75 -8.44 -0.99
C GLU A 37 11.87 -9.35 -0.51
N GLN A 38 12.40 -10.22 -1.39
CA GLN A 38 13.50 -11.15 -1.07
C GLN A 38 13.30 -11.95 0.23
N GLY A 39 12.07 -12.42 0.47
CA GLY A 39 11.72 -13.18 1.68
C GLY A 39 11.48 -12.33 2.93
N LYS A 40 11.64 -11.01 2.87
CA LYS A 40 11.26 -10.08 3.94
C LYS A 40 9.87 -9.53 3.70
N GLN A 41 9.03 -9.60 4.73
CA GLN A 41 7.68 -9.07 4.71
C GLN A 41 7.67 -7.63 5.24
N ARG A 42 7.08 -6.70 4.49
CA ARG A 42 6.92 -5.29 4.89
C ARG A 42 5.48 -4.84 4.70
N ILE A 43 4.87 -4.34 5.77
CA ILE A 43 3.54 -3.74 5.70
C ILE A 43 3.70 -2.32 5.14
N VAL A 44 3.11 -2.06 3.98
CA VAL A 44 3.20 -0.74 3.34
C VAL A 44 1.99 0.11 3.66
N LEU A 45 0.82 -0.49 3.77
CA LEU A 45 -0.42 0.24 4.01
C LEU A 45 -1.34 -0.58 4.93
N GLN A 46 -1.89 0.07 5.93
CA GLN A 46 -2.80 -0.55 6.90
C GLN A 46 -3.94 0.41 7.21
N LYS A 47 -5.17 -0.07 7.17
CA LYS A 47 -6.35 0.71 7.49
C LYS A 47 -6.44 0.91 9.00
N GLU A 48 -6.67 2.15 9.37
CA GLU A 48 -6.90 2.62 10.73
C GLU A 48 -8.32 3.22 10.82
N LYS A 49 -8.79 3.53 12.03
CA LYS A 49 -10.12 4.15 12.22
C LYS A 49 -10.33 5.42 11.39
N ASN A 50 -9.28 6.21 11.19
CA ASN A 50 -9.36 7.54 10.58
C ASN A 50 -8.73 7.60 9.16
N GLY A 51 -8.38 6.47 8.56
CA GLY A 51 -7.73 6.44 7.25
C GLY A 51 -6.80 5.26 7.07
N TYR A 52 -5.63 5.51 6.48
CA TYR A 52 -4.64 4.48 6.18
C TYR A 52 -3.27 4.90 6.70
N LYS A 53 -2.68 4.07 7.55
CA LYS A 53 -1.30 4.18 8.00
C LYS A 53 -0.37 3.75 6.87
N LEU A 54 0.46 4.69 6.42
CA LEU A 54 1.47 4.54 5.39
C LEU A 54 2.78 5.09 5.99
N PHE A 55 3.77 4.22 6.21
CA PHE A 55 5.05 4.58 6.84
C PHE A 55 4.93 5.35 8.18
N GLY A 56 4.06 4.90 9.06
CA GLY A 56 3.90 5.52 10.39
C GLY A 56 3.04 6.79 10.42
N CYS A 57 2.74 7.39 9.27
CA CYS A 57 1.80 8.50 9.15
C CYS A 57 0.43 8.01 8.68
N VAL A 58 -0.65 8.62 9.17
CA VAL A 58 -2.02 8.32 8.74
C VAL A 58 -2.42 9.29 7.63
N PHE A 59 -2.86 8.76 6.51
CA PHE A 59 -3.36 9.53 5.37
C PHE A 59 -4.79 9.14 5.06
N THR A 60 -5.58 10.11 4.60
CA THR A 60 -6.91 9.81 4.06
C THR A 60 -6.79 9.13 2.70
N PRO A 61 -7.81 8.37 2.27
CA PRO A 61 -7.80 7.72 0.96
C PRO A 61 -7.58 8.71 -0.19
N GLU A 62 -8.14 9.92 -0.07
CA GLU A 62 -8.00 10.99 -1.06
C GLU A 62 -6.57 11.53 -1.14
N MET A 63 -5.89 11.71 0.00
CA MET A 63 -4.49 12.12 0.03
C MET A 63 -3.58 11.08 -0.63
N ILE A 64 -3.84 9.80 -0.40
CA ILE A 64 -3.08 8.70 -1.01
C ILE A 64 -3.32 8.68 -2.52
N LYS A 65 -4.58 8.76 -2.97
CA LYS A 65 -4.89 8.86 -4.40
C LYS A 65 -4.20 10.08 -5.02
N LYS A 66 -4.30 11.27 -4.42
CA LYS A 66 -3.66 12.48 -4.96
C LYS A 66 -2.13 12.38 -5.05
N ARG A 67 -1.49 11.63 -4.15
CA ARG A 67 -0.02 11.51 -4.08
C ARG A 67 0.56 10.49 -5.05
N TYR A 68 -0.22 9.48 -5.44
CA TYR A 68 0.26 8.32 -6.19
C TYR A 68 -0.61 7.98 -7.42
N SER A 69 -1.61 8.81 -7.75
CA SER A 69 -2.34 8.76 -9.02
C SER A 69 -1.59 9.47 -10.15
#